data_AF-A0A965MKF2-F1
#
_entry.id   AF-A0A965MKF2-F1
#
_cell.length_a   1.000
_cell.length_b   1.000
_cell.length_c   1.000
_cell.angle_alpha   90.00
_cell.angle_beta   90.00
_cell.angle_gamma   90.00
#
_symmetry.space_group_name_H-M   'P 1'
#
loop_
_entity.id
_entity.type
_entity.pdbx_description
1 polymer ?
#
loop_
_entity_poly.entity_id
_entity_poly.type
_entity_poly.pdbx_seq_one_letter_code
_entity_poly.pdbx_strand_id
1 'polypeptide(L)'
;MAKKFFTSIDLQGVSKVVNVPTPQNPGDAVNMAYVDSMVEGLAWKDSVRVSTQSNINLASPGLTVDGIVMASQDRVLVRSQSTDSQNGIYVWNGSTSPMTRALDASTFAELEQAVITVEEGTDAGSTFRQTQVNGTLDSSPVLWAAFGRVAPSASESTAGIAEIATQAETDAGTDDARIVTPLKLAAWAGRTRKYATNIGDGSATSYTITHNLNTRDVLIRVYTNSGSYDDVEVDVTRPSTTTATLVFATAPSANAYRVVVLG
;
A
#
# COMPACT_ATOMS: atom_id res chain seq x y z
N MET A 1 -52.73 1.90 -51.09
CA MET A 1 -51.46 2.36 -51.66
C MET A 1 -50.32 1.77 -50.84
N ALA A 2 -49.59 0.81 -51.40
CA ALA A 2 -48.36 0.31 -50.78
C ALA A 2 -47.28 1.36 -50.97
N LYS A 3 -46.87 2.04 -49.89
CA LYS A 3 -45.77 3.00 -49.93
C LYS A 3 -44.49 2.19 -49.74
N LYS A 4 -43.65 2.12 -50.77
CA LYS A 4 -42.32 1.50 -50.70
C LYS A 4 -41.50 2.33 -49.70
N PHE A 5 -41.16 1.77 -48.55
CA PHE A 5 -40.13 2.37 -47.70
C PHE A 5 -38.82 2.31 -48.52
N PHE A 6 -38.18 3.45 -48.71
CA PHE A 6 -36.88 3.51 -49.38
C PHE A 6 -35.82 2.82 -48.50
N THR A 7 -34.59 2.69 -48.99
CA THR A 7 -33.47 2.11 -48.24
C THR A 7 -33.14 2.84 -46.93
N SER A 8 -33.78 3.99 -46.66
CA SER A 8 -33.71 4.75 -45.42
C SER A 8 -35.09 5.28 -44.98
N ILE A 9 -35.24 5.49 -43.67
CA ILE A 9 -36.38 6.17 -43.04
C ILE A 9 -35.90 7.56 -42.59
N ASP A 10 -36.51 8.62 -43.10
CA ASP A 10 -36.27 10.01 -42.67
C ASP A 10 -37.38 10.46 -41.72
N LEU A 11 -37.01 10.84 -40.49
CA LEU A 11 -37.93 11.26 -39.43
C LEU A 11 -38.24 12.78 -39.45
N GLN A 12 -37.63 13.51 -40.38
CA GLN A 12 -37.82 14.95 -40.62
C GLN A 12 -37.65 15.84 -39.37
N GLY A 13 -36.94 15.34 -38.36
CA GLY A 13 -36.73 16.02 -37.07
C GLY A 13 -37.99 16.20 -36.21
N VAL A 14 -39.15 15.67 -36.62
CA VAL A 14 -40.44 15.84 -35.92
C VAL A 14 -41.04 14.52 -35.43
N SER A 15 -40.66 13.39 -36.03
CA SER A 15 -41.16 12.07 -35.67
C SER A 15 -40.25 11.36 -34.65
N LYS A 16 -40.83 10.68 -33.65
CA LYS A 16 -40.10 9.90 -32.64
C LYS A 16 -40.19 8.41 -32.93
N VAL A 17 -39.13 7.66 -32.65
CA VAL A 17 -39.16 6.20 -32.58
C VAL A 17 -39.42 5.80 -31.12
N VAL A 18 -40.51 5.08 -30.86
CA VAL A 18 -40.92 4.66 -29.51
C VAL A 18 -40.83 3.14 -29.37
N ASN A 19 -40.68 2.64 -28.13
CA ASN A 19 -40.60 1.21 -27.78
C ASN A 19 -39.47 0.44 -28.49
N VAL A 20 -38.29 1.03 -28.63
CA VAL A 20 -37.10 0.34 -29.15
C VAL A 20 -36.55 -0.63 -28.07
N PRO A 21 -36.57 -1.96 -28.30
CA PRO A 21 -36.05 -2.92 -27.34
C PRO A 21 -34.52 -2.86 -27.23
N THR A 22 -33.96 -3.48 -26.19
CA THR A 22 -32.50 -3.59 -26.02
C THR A 22 -31.88 -4.29 -27.23
N PRO A 23 -30.80 -3.74 -27.83
CA PRO A 23 -30.16 -4.34 -29.01
C PRO A 23 -29.62 -5.74 -28.71
N GLN A 24 -29.70 -6.66 -29.68
CA GLN A 24 -29.17 -8.02 -29.58
C GLN A 24 -28.10 -8.31 -30.64
N ASN A 25 -28.13 -7.59 -31.77
CA ASN A 25 -27.19 -7.71 -32.87
C ASN A 25 -26.46 -6.39 -33.15
N PRO A 26 -25.26 -6.43 -33.78
CA PRO A 26 -24.45 -5.22 -34.02
C PRO A 26 -25.08 -4.15 -34.93
N GLY A 27 -26.13 -4.49 -35.68
CA GLY A 27 -26.84 -3.56 -36.58
C GLY A 27 -28.16 -3.01 -36.02
N ASP A 28 -28.53 -3.39 -34.79
CA ASP A 28 -29.79 -2.98 -34.19
C ASP A 28 -29.76 -1.50 -33.79
N ALA A 29 -30.91 -0.84 -33.86
CA ALA A 29 -31.07 0.50 -33.30
C ALA A 29 -30.96 0.44 -31.76
N VAL A 30 -30.17 1.34 -31.18
CA VAL A 30 -29.96 1.43 -29.74
C VAL A 30 -30.95 2.42 -29.11
N ASN A 31 -31.51 2.08 -27.95
CA ASN A 31 -32.30 3.03 -27.18
C ASN A 31 -31.39 3.92 -26.31
N MET A 32 -31.88 5.11 -25.94
CA MET A 32 -31.07 6.07 -25.16
C MET A 32 -30.67 5.49 -23.80
N ALA A 33 -31.53 4.70 -23.15
CA ALA A 33 -31.19 4.02 -21.89
C ALA A 33 -30.01 3.05 -22.00
N TYR A 34 -29.85 2.35 -23.12
CA TYR A 34 -28.71 1.48 -23.42
C TYR A 34 -27.44 2.29 -23.71
N VAL A 35 -27.57 3.44 -24.39
CA VAL A 35 -26.42 4.34 -24.61
C VAL A 35 -26.00 4.98 -23.31
N ASP A 36 -26.93 5.44 -22.48
CA ASP A 36 -26.64 6.06 -21.18
C ASP A 36 -26.03 5.03 -20.21
N SER A 37 -26.46 3.77 -20.21
CA SER A 37 -25.82 2.70 -19.42
C SER A 37 -24.42 2.33 -19.92
N MET A 38 -24.15 2.52 -21.22
CA MET A 38 -22.83 2.31 -21.83
C MET A 38 -21.89 3.53 -21.72
N VAL A 39 -22.42 4.75 -21.71
CA VAL A 39 -21.67 6.01 -21.89
C VAL A 39 -21.62 6.87 -20.63
N GLU A 40 -22.60 6.80 -19.72
CA GLU A 40 -22.65 7.69 -18.56
C GLU A 40 -22.38 6.98 -17.23
N GLY A 41 -21.13 7.09 -16.79
CA GLY A 41 -20.83 7.34 -15.39
C GLY A 41 -20.74 6.15 -14.44
N LEU A 42 -20.27 6.47 -13.24
CA LEU A 42 -20.23 5.56 -12.09
C LEU A 42 -21.58 5.65 -11.39
N ALA A 43 -22.29 4.54 -11.27
CA ALA A 43 -23.56 4.51 -10.54
C ALA A 43 -23.28 4.34 -9.05
N TRP A 44 -22.99 5.44 -8.36
CA TRP A 44 -22.77 5.41 -6.92
C TRP A 44 -24.01 4.92 -6.17
N LYS A 45 -23.80 3.94 -5.28
CA LYS A 45 -24.78 3.38 -4.35
C LYS A 45 -24.51 3.91 -2.95
N ASP A 46 -25.53 3.89 -2.08
CA ASP A 46 -25.28 4.17 -0.66
C ASP A 46 -24.31 3.12 -0.11
N SER A 47 -23.43 3.55 0.78
CA SER A 47 -22.40 2.72 1.40
C SER A 47 -22.93 1.42 1.99
N VAL A 48 -22.06 0.41 2.01
CA VAL A 48 -22.28 -0.81 2.78
C VAL A 48 -21.51 -0.70 4.07
N ARG A 49 -22.07 -1.30 5.13
CA ARG A 49 -21.38 -1.36 6.41
C ARG A 49 -20.14 -2.25 6.31
N VAL A 50 -20.24 -3.39 5.64
CA VAL A 50 -19.15 -4.38 5.56
C VAL A 50 -19.18 -5.15 4.24
N SER A 51 -18.03 -5.68 3.85
CA SER A 51 -17.84 -6.52 2.67
C SER A 51 -17.39 -7.93 3.06
N THR A 52 -17.92 -8.95 2.39
CA THR A 52 -17.53 -10.35 2.62
C THR A 52 -16.10 -10.63 2.15
N GLN A 53 -15.31 -11.36 2.95
CA GLN A 53 -13.97 -11.85 2.55
C GLN A 53 -13.98 -13.29 2.01
N SER A 54 -15.08 -14.02 2.21
CA SER A 54 -15.24 -15.41 1.81
C SER A 54 -16.71 -15.75 1.61
N ASN A 55 -16.99 -16.99 1.19
CA ASN A 55 -18.34 -17.47 0.98
C ASN A 55 -19.12 -17.53 2.30
N ILE A 56 -20.32 -16.94 2.30
CA ILE A 56 -21.27 -16.95 3.44
C ILE A 56 -22.61 -17.59 3.04
N ASN A 57 -23.37 -18.11 4.01
CA ASN A 57 -24.72 -18.62 3.76
C ASN A 57 -25.73 -17.46 3.73
N LEU A 58 -26.18 -17.05 2.54
CA LEU A 58 -27.14 -15.95 2.38
C LEU A 58 -28.51 -16.21 3.01
N ALA A 59 -28.90 -17.47 3.23
CA ALA A 59 -30.16 -17.83 3.89
C ALA A 59 -30.07 -17.76 5.43
N SER A 60 -28.86 -17.82 5.98
CA SER A 60 -28.58 -17.80 7.42
C SER A 60 -27.16 -17.30 7.65
N PRO A 61 -26.94 -15.97 7.54
CA PRO A 61 -25.60 -15.37 7.48
C PRO A 61 -24.83 -15.40 8.80
N GLY A 62 -25.48 -15.73 9.92
CA GLY A 62 -24.89 -15.66 11.26
C GLY A 62 -24.89 -14.24 11.84
N LEU A 63 -24.37 -14.11 13.06
CA LEU A 63 -24.40 -12.84 13.82
C LEU A 63 -23.41 -11.80 13.30
N THR A 64 -22.37 -12.23 12.59
CA THR A 64 -21.28 -11.35 12.15
C THR A 64 -20.93 -11.56 10.69
N VAL A 65 -20.54 -10.49 10.01
CA VAL A 65 -19.89 -10.54 8.69
C VAL A 65 -18.52 -9.87 8.83
N ASP A 66 -17.45 -10.56 8.43
CA ASP A 66 -16.05 -10.09 8.58
C ASP A 66 -15.70 -9.63 10.02
N GLY A 67 -16.23 -10.34 11.03
CA GLY A 67 -16.05 -10.01 12.45
C GLY A 67 -16.92 -8.85 12.97
N ILE A 68 -17.67 -8.15 12.12
CA ILE A 68 -18.58 -7.07 12.50
C ILE A 68 -19.94 -7.65 12.91
N VAL A 69 -20.44 -7.28 14.09
CA VAL A 69 -21.78 -7.67 14.57
C VAL A 69 -22.85 -6.90 13.79
N MET A 70 -23.74 -7.65 13.14
CA MET A 70 -24.76 -7.09 12.25
C MET A 70 -26.05 -6.78 13.00
N ALA A 71 -26.70 -5.70 12.59
CA ALA A 71 -28.07 -5.36 12.95
C ALA A 71 -28.99 -5.52 11.73
N SER A 72 -30.28 -5.72 12.01
CA SER A 72 -31.30 -5.72 10.94
C SER A 72 -31.22 -4.41 10.17
N GLN A 73 -31.38 -4.49 8.84
CA GLN A 73 -31.24 -3.40 7.87
C GLN A 73 -29.81 -2.98 7.49
N ASP A 74 -28.78 -3.57 8.09
CA ASP A 74 -27.41 -3.28 7.69
C ASP A 74 -27.14 -3.74 6.25
N ARG A 75 -26.48 -2.89 5.46
CA ARG A 75 -26.08 -3.19 4.08
C ARG A 75 -24.75 -3.93 4.06
N VAL A 76 -24.66 -4.98 3.25
CA VAL A 76 -23.49 -5.83 3.10
C VAL A 76 -23.16 -5.98 1.61
N LEU A 77 -21.90 -5.73 1.25
CA LEU A 77 -21.38 -6.12 -0.06
C LEU A 77 -21.00 -7.60 -0.02
N VAL A 78 -21.78 -8.41 -0.74
CA VAL A 78 -21.47 -9.82 -0.94
C VAL A 78 -20.69 -9.93 -2.26
N ARG A 79 -19.39 -10.19 -2.16
CA ARG A 79 -18.47 -10.22 -3.31
C ARG A 79 -17.63 -11.49 -3.44
N SER A 80 -17.81 -12.45 -2.54
CA SER A 80 -16.94 -13.63 -2.42
C SER A 80 -17.72 -14.94 -2.27
N GLN A 81 -18.91 -15.03 -2.88
CA GLN A 81 -19.64 -16.29 -2.98
C GLN A 81 -18.89 -17.28 -3.89
N SER A 82 -19.08 -18.58 -3.66
CA SER A 82 -18.59 -19.61 -4.59
C SER A 82 -19.39 -19.65 -5.90
N THR A 83 -20.61 -19.11 -5.92
CA THR A 83 -21.41 -18.91 -7.12
C THR A 83 -21.53 -17.40 -7.38
N ASP A 84 -20.76 -16.89 -8.33
CA ASP A 84 -20.63 -15.43 -8.55
C ASP A 84 -21.93 -14.73 -8.90
N SER A 85 -22.93 -15.43 -9.45
CA SER A 85 -24.25 -14.82 -9.74
C SER A 85 -25.02 -14.44 -8.47
N GLN A 86 -24.65 -14.99 -7.32
CA GLN A 86 -25.22 -14.65 -6.00
C GLN A 86 -24.56 -13.42 -5.38
N ASN A 87 -23.45 -12.92 -5.92
CA ASN A 87 -22.84 -11.67 -5.43
C ASN A 87 -23.76 -10.46 -5.69
N GLY A 88 -23.53 -9.38 -4.95
CA GLY A 88 -24.29 -8.13 -5.05
C GLY A 88 -24.36 -7.39 -3.72
N ILE A 89 -25.24 -6.40 -3.64
CA ILE A 89 -25.47 -5.63 -2.40
C ILE A 89 -26.72 -6.19 -1.72
N TYR A 90 -26.61 -6.53 -0.44
CA TYR A 90 -27.67 -7.15 0.34
C TYR A 90 -27.98 -6.35 1.60
N VAL A 91 -29.20 -6.51 2.08
CA VAL A 91 -29.67 -6.09 3.40
C VAL A 91 -29.67 -7.30 4.31
N TRP A 92 -29.03 -7.18 5.47
CA TRP A 92 -29.00 -8.20 6.51
C TRP A 92 -30.29 -8.12 7.33
N ASN A 93 -31.02 -9.24 7.42
CA ASN A 93 -32.35 -9.28 8.03
C ASN A 93 -32.39 -9.97 9.40
N GLY A 94 -31.32 -10.68 9.78
CA GLY A 94 -31.28 -11.53 10.96
C GLY A 94 -30.23 -12.62 10.80
N SER A 95 -29.71 -13.16 11.91
CA SER A 95 -28.65 -14.18 11.85
C SER A 95 -29.10 -15.50 11.24
N THR A 96 -30.39 -15.79 11.33
CA THR A 96 -31.05 -16.98 10.78
C THR A 96 -32.10 -16.64 9.72
N SER A 97 -32.15 -15.38 9.30
CA SER A 97 -33.10 -14.89 8.29
C SER A 97 -32.37 -14.70 6.96
N PRO A 98 -32.98 -15.09 5.82
CA PRO A 98 -32.37 -14.85 4.54
C PRO A 98 -32.10 -13.37 4.31
N MET A 99 -30.90 -13.05 3.85
CA MET A 99 -30.58 -11.71 3.37
C MET A 99 -31.40 -11.43 2.11
N THR A 100 -31.76 -10.18 1.90
CA THR A 100 -32.49 -9.74 0.70
C THR A 100 -31.60 -8.80 -0.08
N ARG A 101 -31.64 -8.83 -1.42
CA ARG A 101 -30.91 -7.83 -2.20
C ARG A 101 -31.41 -6.43 -1.86
N ALA A 102 -30.49 -5.47 -1.80
CA ALA A 102 -30.84 -4.09 -1.56
C ALA A 102 -31.73 -3.57 -2.69
N LEU A 103 -32.66 -2.67 -2.37
CA LEU A 103 -33.67 -2.20 -3.32
C LEU A 103 -33.06 -1.49 -4.52
N ASP A 104 -31.95 -0.79 -4.31
CA ASP A 104 -31.14 -0.10 -5.34
C ASP A 104 -30.17 -1.03 -6.08
N ALA A 105 -30.25 -2.34 -5.85
CA ALA A 105 -29.39 -3.38 -6.44
C ALA A 105 -30.18 -4.70 -6.64
N SER A 106 -31.47 -4.59 -6.92
CA SER A 106 -32.43 -5.70 -7.01
C SER A 106 -32.63 -6.22 -8.44
N THR A 107 -32.10 -5.50 -9.42
CA THR A 107 -32.03 -5.91 -10.84
C THR A 107 -30.59 -5.78 -11.35
N PHE A 108 -30.27 -6.48 -12.44
CA PHE A 108 -28.93 -6.38 -13.02
C PHE A 108 -28.65 -4.99 -13.60
N ALA A 109 -29.65 -4.34 -14.20
CA ALA A 109 -29.55 -2.98 -14.71
C ALA A 109 -29.21 -1.96 -13.60
N GLU A 110 -29.67 -2.19 -12.37
CA GLU A 110 -29.31 -1.35 -11.22
C GLU A 110 -27.87 -1.60 -10.75
N LEU A 111 -27.36 -2.81 -10.91
CA LEU A 111 -25.98 -3.17 -10.55
C LEU A 111 -24.96 -2.80 -11.63
N GLU A 112 -25.41 -2.52 -12.84
CA GLU A 112 -24.53 -2.16 -13.95
C GLU A 112 -23.79 -0.87 -13.62
N GLN A 113 -22.45 -0.94 -13.65
CA GLN A 113 -21.56 0.17 -13.25
C GLN A 113 -21.72 0.66 -11.81
N ALA A 114 -22.34 -0.15 -10.93
CA ALA A 114 -22.51 0.20 -9.54
C ALA A 114 -21.16 0.41 -8.85
N VAL A 115 -21.02 1.52 -8.14
CA VAL A 115 -19.86 1.83 -7.30
C VAL A 115 -20.29 1.96 -5.86
N ILE A 116 -19.54 1.34 -4.97
CA ILE A 116 -19.89 1.23 -3.55
C ILE A 116 -18.65 1.41 -2.68
N THR A 117 -18.82 2.13 -1.56
CA THR A 117 -17.79 2.26 -0.52
C THR A 117 -18.15 1.41 0.71
N VAL A 118 -17.13 0.86 1.37
CA VAL A 118 -17.25 0.03 2.58
C VAL A 118 -16.84 0.82 3.82
N GLU A 119 -17.64 0.77 4.88
CA GLU A 119 -17.43 1.57 6.10
C GLU A 119 -16.60 0.88 7.19
N GLU A 120 -16.78 -0.44 7.37
CA GLU A 120 -16.17 -1.23 8.44
C GLU A 120 -15.57 -2.56 7.91
N GLY A 121 -14.79 -3.23 8.78
CA GLY A 121 -14.13 -4.50 8.47
C GLY A 121 -12.82 -4.34 7.72
N THR A 122 -12.35 -5.43 7.12
CA THR A 122 -11.06 -5.52 6.40
C THR A 122 -10.99 -4.56 5.22
N ASP A 123 -12.11 -4.32 4.55
CA ASP A 123 -12.20 -3.44 3.38
C ASP A 123 -12.59 -1.99 3.73
N ALA A 124 -12.60 -1.58 5.01
CA ALA A 124 -12.99 -0.23 5.42
C ALA A 124 -12.26 0.87 4.62
N GLY A 125 -13.03 1.83 4.09
CA GLY A 125 -12.53 2.91 3.23
C GLY A 125 -12.25 2.50 1.77
N SER A 126 -12.34 1.22 1.43
CA SER A 126 -12.19 0.75 0.06
C SER A 126 -13.47 1.01 -0.74
N THR A 127 -13.30 1.21 -2.04
CA THR A 127 -14.40 1.35 -2.99
C THR A 127 -14.32 0.23 -4.02
N PHE A 128 -15.47 -0.32 -4.42
CA PHE A 128 -15.59 -1.38 -5.41
C PHE A 128 -16.53 -0.95 -6.53
N ARG A 129 -16.24 -1.39 -7.75
CA ARG A 129 -17.08 -1.22 -8.93
C ARG A 129 -17.50 -2.58 -9.46
N GLN A 130 -18.79 -2.73 -9.76
CA GLN A 130 -19.32 -3.87 -10.49
C GLN A 130 -18.88 -3.77 -11.96
N THR A 131 -18.35 -4.87 -12.53
CA THR A 131 -17.70 -4.83 -13.87
C THR A 131 -18.40 -5.64 -14.94
N GLN A 132 -19.33 -6.53 -14.59
CA GLN A 132 -20.06 -7.34 -15.58
C GLN A 132 -21.14 -6.48 -16.25
N VAL A 133 -21.14 -6.44 -17.57
CA VAL A 133 -22.14 -5.70 -18.37
C VAL A 133 -23.24 -6.63 -18.89
N ASN A 134 -24.42 -6.07 -19.10
CA ASN A 134 -25.50 -6.68 -19.87
C ASN A 134 -25.93 -8.10 -19.42
N GLY A 135 -25.86 -8.36 -18.10
CA GLY A 135 -26.18 -9.64 -17.49
C GLY A 135 -27.63 -9.75 -16.98
N THR A 136 -27.94 -10.94 -16.46
CA THR A 136 -29.21 -11.25 -15.77
C THR A 136 -28.89 -11.64 -14.34
N LEU A 137 -29.59 -11.05 -13.38
CA LEU A 137 -29.37 -11.34 -11.95
C LEU A 137 -29.63 -12.82 -11.64
N ASP A 138 -28.86 -13.37 -10.70
CA ASP A 138 -28.88 -14.78 -10.28
C ASP A 138 -28.53 -15.81 -11.37
N SER A 139 -28.27 -15.38 -12.61
CA SER A 139 -27.82 -16.23 -13.73
C SER A 139 -26.42 -15.84 -14.23
N SER A 140 -26.18 -14.56 -14.51
CA SER A 140 -24.88 -14.03 -14.90
C SER A 140 -24.01 -13.75 -13.66
N PRO A 141 -22.68 -13.91 -13.76
CA PRO A 141 -21.76 -13.53 -12.67
C PRO A 141 -21.89 -12.04 -12.29
N VAL A 142 -21.91 -11.73 -10.99
CA VAL A 142 -21.79 -10.35 -10.50
C VAL A 142 -20.38 -10.17 -9.94
N LEU A 143 -19.53 -9.52 -10.73
CA LEU A 143 -18.11 -9.35 -10.44
C LEU A 143 -17.83 -7.95 -9.89
N TRP A 144 -17.17 -7.87 -8.73
CA TRP A 144 -16.76 -6.62 -8.10
C TRP A 144 -15.24 -6.47 -8.14
N ALA A 145 -14.76 -5.37 -8.70
CA ALA A 145 -13.35 -5.02 -8.74
C ALA A 145 -13.08 -3.80 -7.85
N ALA A 146 -11.91 -3.73 -7.22
CA ALA A 146 -11.52 -2.53 -6.48
C ALA A 146 -11.49 -1.30 -7.42
N PHE A 147 -12.08 -0.20 -6.97
CA PHE A 147 -12.19 1.05 -7.69
C PHE A 147 -11.51 2.16 -6.89
N GLY A 148 -10.60 2.91 -7.53
CA GLY A 148 -9.88 4.02 -6.87
C GLY A 148 -9.00 3.62 -5.68
N ARG A 149 -8.52 2.37 -5.63
CA ARG A 149 -7.82 1.77 -4.48
C ARG A 149 -6.75 2.70 -3.88
N VAL A 150 -6.87 2.98 -2.58
CA VAL A 150 -5.71 3.29 -1.74
C VAL A 150 -4.95 1.96 -1.56
N ALA A 151 -3.68 1.90 -1.91
CA ALA A 151 -2.87 0.69 -1.73
C ALA A 151 -2.87 0.31 -0.23
N PRO A 152 -2.95 -0.99 0.12
CA PRO A 152 -3.02 -1.42 1.52
C PRO A 152 -1.70 -1.09 2.23
N SER A 153 -1.61 -1.26 3.55
CA SER A 153 -0.30 -1.22 4.21
C SER A 153 0.63 -2.26 3.58
N ALA A 154 1.87 -1.87 3.28
CA ALA A 154 2.87 -2.79 2.75
C ALA A 154 3.22 -3.87 3.79
N SER A 155 3.47 -5.08 3.32
CA SER A 155 4.04 -6.18 4.11
C SER A 155 5.11 -6.90 3.29
N GLU A 156 5.83 -7.84 3.90
CA GLU A 156 6.83 -8.66 3.18
C GLU A 156 6.22 -9.44 2.00
N SER A 157 4.93 -9.79 2.07
CA SER A 157 4.23 -10.58 1.05
C SER A 157 3.25 -9.77 0.20
N THR A 158 3.06 -8.48 0.47
CA THR A 158 2.02 -7.68 -0.18
C THR A 158 2.51 -6.26 -0.44
N ALA A 159 2.52 -5.87 -1.71
CA ALA A 159 2.82 -4.50 -2.10
C ALA A 159 1.77 -3.52 -1.55
N GLY A 160 2.23 -2.38 -1.05
CA GLY A 160 1.39 -1.42 -0.35
C GLY A 160 2.06 -0.07 -0.12
N ILE A 161 1.50 0.71 0.81
CA ILE A 161 2.01 1.98 1.29
C ILE A 161 2.70 1.74 2.63
N ALA A 162 3.84 2.38 2.85
CA ALA A 162 4.55 2.40 4.13
C ALA A 162 4.90 3.85 4.50
N GLU A 163 4.82 4.17 5.78
CA GLU A 163 5.22 5.49 6.29
C GLU A 163 6.74 5.63 6.30
N ILE A 164 7.24 6.86 6.18
CA ILE A 164 8.67 7.14 6.36
C ILE A 164 9.02 7.11 7.86
N ALA A 165 9.95 6.23 8.26
CA ALA A 165 10.41 6.08 9.65
C ALA A 165 10.98 7.40 10.20
N THR A 166 10.79 7.72 11.47
CA THR A 166 11.50 8.81 12.16
C THR A 166 12.97 8.44 12.41
N GLN A 167 13.79 9.42 12.85
CA GLN A 167 15.17 9.12 13.25
C GLN A 167 15.22 8.17 14.45
N ALA A 168 14.34 8.38 15.44
CA ALA A 168 14.28 7.53 16.63
C ALA A 168 13.89 6.08 16.30
N GLU A 169 12.96 5.88 15.37
CA GLU A 169 12.59 4.53 14.90
C GLU A 169 13.72 3.86 14.12
N THR A 170 14.43 4.63 13.28
CA THR A 170 15.62 4.13 12.56
C THR A 170 16.71 3.70 13.54
N ASP A 171 16.92 4.48 14.62
CA ASP A 171 17.92 4.17 15.65
C ASP A 171 17.53 2.98 16.53
N ALA A 172 16.24 2.79 16.80
CA ALA A 172 15.72 1.63 17.54
C ALA A 172 15.82 0.33 16.73
N GLY A 173 15.57 0.38 15.41
CA GLY A 173 15.77 -0.75 14.50
C GLY A 173 14.83 -1.93 14.71
N THR A 174 13.65 -1.71 15.30
CA THR A 174 12.65 -2.76 15.60
C THR A 174 11.41 -2.73 14.70
N ASP A 175 11.30 -1.73 13.82
CA ASP A 175 10.11 -1.46 13.02
C ASP A 175 10.27 -1.98 11.59
N ASP A 176 9.33 -2.82 11.15
CA ASP A 176 9.24 -3.41 9.81
C ASP A 176 8.15 -2.78 8.93
N ALA A 177 7.36 -1.84 9.46
CA ALA A 177 6.24 -1.21 8.77
C ALA A 177 6.60 0.09 8.04
N ARG A 178 7.85 0.56 8.16
CA ARG A 178 8.29 1.89 7.70
C ARG A 178 9.54 1.88 6.81
N ILE A 179 9.66 2.91 5.97
CA ILE A 179 10.78 3.09 5.03
C ILE A 179 11.82 4.07 5.61
N VAL A 180 13.08 3.65 5.61
CA VAL A 180 14.23 4.50 5.98
C VAL A 180 14.66 5.37 4.78
N THR A 181 14.94 6.65 5.02
CA THR A 181 15.48 7.56 3.99
C THR A 181 17.01 7.59 4.02
N PRO A 182 17.69 8.01 2.93
CA PRO A 182 19.14 8.11 2.90
C PRO A 182 19.74 8.96 4.03
N LEU A 183 19.08 10.06 4.42
CA LEU A 183 19.53 10.90 5.54
C LEU A 183 19.47 10.15 6.88
N LYS A 184 18.40 9.38 7.11
CA LYS A 184 18.21 8.61 8.35
C LYS A 184 19.20 7.47 8.44
N LEU A 185 19.45 6.79 7.33
CA LEU A 185 20.51 5.77 7.24
C LEU A 185 21.89 6.37 7.50
N ALA A 186 22.21 7.53 6.90
CA ALA A 186 23.48 8.22 7.14
C ALA A 186 23.63 8.69 8.60
N ALA A 187 22.52 8.99 9.29
CA ALA A 187 22.48 9.43 10.68
C ALA A 187 22.32 8.30 11.70
N TRP A 188 22.07 7.06 11.26
CA TRP A 188 21.80 5.90 12.12
C TRP A 188 22.84 5.73 13.23
N ALA A 189 22.38 5.68 14.49
CA ALA A 189 23.22 5.64 15.67
C ALA A 189 24.15 4.41 15.70
N GLY A 190 23.69 3.26 15.20
CA GLY A 190 24.44 1.99 15.19
C GLY A 190 25.48 1.86 14.07
N ARG A 191 25.65 2.86 13.21
CA ARG A 191 26.66 2.81 12.13
C ARG A 191 28.07 2.85 12.71
N THR A 192 28.98 2.02 12.18
CA THR A 192 30.41 2.17 12.44
C THR A 192 30.91 3.51 11.89
N ARG A 193 31.64 4.25 12.73
CA ARG A 193 32.19 5.57 12.43
C ARG A 193 33.72 5.47 12.30
N LYS A 194 34.29 6.54 11.75
CA LYS A 194 35.74 6.69 11.57
C LYS A 194 36.19 8.04 12.10
N TYR A 195 37.21 8.04 12.95
CA TYR A 195 37.98 9.22 13.30
C TYR A 195 39.41 9.05 12.78
N ALA A 196 40.04 10.12 12.30
CA ALA A 196 41.43 10.04 11.88
C ALA A 196 42.16 11.38 12.03
N THR A 197 43.38 11.33 12.55
CA THR A 197 44.23 12.51 12.81
C THR A 197 45.69 12.22 12.50
N ASN A 198 46.47 13.27 12.19
CA ASN A 198 47.93 13.17 12.12
C ASN A 198 48.51 13.40 13.51
N ILE A 199 49.65 12.78 13.81
CA ILE A 199 50.38 12.94 15.08
C ILE A 199 51.89 13.02 14.84
N GLY A 200 52.59 13.45 15.88
CA GLY A 200 54.02 13.73 15.86
C GLY A 200 54.29 15.22 15.98
N ASP A 201 55.11 15.60 16.95
CA ASP A 201 55.54 16.98 17.21
C ASP A 201 57.07 17.12 17.37
N GLY A 202 57.81 16.01 17.24
CA GLY A 202 59.25 15.93 17.42
C GLY A 202 59.73 15.85 18.87
N SER A 203 58.83 15.80 19.86
CA SER A 203 59.19 15.84 21.29
C SER A 203 58.40 14.87 22.17
N ALA A 204 57.08 14.79 22.02
CA ALA A 204 56.24 13.92 22.81
C ALA A 204 56.35 12.46 22.33
N THR A 205 56.42 11.55 23.30
CA THR A 205 56.33 10.10 23.07
C THR A 205 54.94 9.54 23.36
N SER A 206 54.03 10.34 23.91
CA SER A 206 52.65 9.94 24.23
C SER A 206 51.64 10.92 23.62
N TYR A 207 50.62 10.38 22.96
CA TYR A 207 49.59 11.15 22.28
C TYR A 207 48.20 10.67 22.70
N THR A 208 47.35 11.58 23.15
CA THR A 208 45.93 11.31 23.40
C THR A 208 45.11 11.61 22.14
N ILE A 209 44.45 10.59 21.62
CA ILE A 209 43.61 10.63 20.43
C ILE A 209 42.16 10.72 20.87
N THR A 210 41.56 11.90 20.73
CA THR A 210 40.15 12.13 21.05
C THR A 210 39.26 11.81 19.84
N HIS A 211 38.62 10.63 19.85
CA HIS A 211 37.83 10.11 18.72
C HIS A 211 36.32 10.29 18.89
N ASN A 212 35.80 10.49 20.11
CA ASN A 212 34.37 10.74 20.39
C ASN A 212 33.41 9.71 19.76
N LEU A 213 33.85 8.45 19.65
CA LEU A 213 33.03 7.38 19.07
C LEU A 213 32.03 6.78 20.08
N ASN A 214 32.09 7.22 21.35
CA ASN A 214 31.25 6.76 22.44
C ASN A 214 31.32 5.23 22.68
N THR A 215 32.43 4.60 22.29
CA THR A 215 32.70 3.20 22.52
C THR A 215 34.20 2.98 22.80
N ARG A 216 34.50 1.98 23.63
CA ARG A 216 35.88 1.48 23.82
C ARG A 216 36.25 0.41 22.81
N ASP A 217 35.25 -0.18 22.15
CA ASP A 217 35.43 -1.23 21.16
C ASP A 217 35.86 -0.62 19.84
N VAL A 218 37.11 -0.17 19.81
CA VAL A 218 37.70 0.54 18.67
C VAL A 218 38.89 -0.22 18.09
N LEU A 219 38.92 -0.29 16.76
CA LEU A 219 40.08 -0.72 15.99
C LEU A 219 40.93 0.50 15.69
N ILE A 220 42.18 0.47 16.15
CA ILE A 220 43.13 1.56 15.97
C ILE A 220 44.26 1.06 15.10
N ARG A 221 44.52 1.76 13.99
CA ARG A 221 45.73 1.58 13.19
C ARG A 221 46.52 2.87 13.12
N VAL A 222 47.84 2.71 13.12
CA VAL A 222 48.80 3.79 12.93
C VAL A 222 49.66 3.41 11.74
N TYR A 223 49.88 4.34 10.82
CA TYR A 223 50.73 4.12 9.66
C TYR A 223 51.50 5.39 9.31
N THR A 224 52.59 5.25 8.55
CA THR A 224 53.40 6.39 8.11
C THR A 224 52.55 7.37 7.29
N ASN A 225 52.67 8.67 7.57
CA ASN A 225 51.89 9.72 6.88
C ASN A 225 52.60 10.23 5.60
N SER A 226 53.54 9.44 5.09
CA SER A 226 54.28 9.70 3.85
C SER A 226 54.88 8.38 3.35
N GLY A 227 55.28 8.33 2.08
CA GLY A 227 55.83 7.11 1.49
C GLY A 227 54.74 6.05 1.28
N SER A 228 55.02 4.81 1.70
CA SER A 228 54.18 3.63 1.44
C SER A 228 53.00 3.46 2.39
N TYR A 229 52.84 4.31 3.40
CA TYR A 229 51.80 4.19 4.44
C TYR A 229 51.86 2.83 5.16
N ASP A 230 53.07 2.41 5.52
CA ASP A 230 53.33 1.16 6.24
C ASP A 230 52.71 1.20 7.64
N ASP A 231 52.12 0.08 8.07
CA ASP A 231 51.58 -0.07 9.42
C ASP A 231 52.72 0.02 10.46
N VAL A 232 52.46 0.75 11.54
CA VAL A 232 53.39 0.98 12.64
C VAL A 232 52.76 0.44 13.92
N GLU A 233 53.45 -0.48 14.55
CA GLU A 233 53.03 -1.02 15.85
C GLU A 233 53.43 -0.06 16.97
N VAL A 234 52.46 0.21 17.84
CA VAL A 234 52.60 1.12 18.99
C VAL A 234 51.85 0.54 20.16
N ASP A 235 52.21 0.96 21.37
CA ASP A 235 51.44 0.63 22.55
C ASP A 235 50.14 1.44 22.57
N VAL A 236 49.00 0.75 22.66
CA VAL A 236 47.67 1.37 22.63
C VAL A 236 46.93 1.12 23.94
N THR A 237 46.51 2.20 24.59
CA THR A 237 45.58 2.15 25.72
C THR A 237 44.25 2.80 25.35
N ARG A 238 43.13 2.31 25.89
CA ARG A 238 41.75 2.80 25.63
C ARG A 238 41.12 3.32 26.94
N PRO A 239 41.61 4.45 27.48
CA PRO A 239 41.23 4.89 28.82
C PRO A 239 39.74 5.25 28.94
N SER A 240 39.10 5.72 27.86
CA SER A 240 37.69 6.11 27.86
C SER A 240 36.98 5.66 26.57
N THR A 241 35.67 5.92 26.50
CA THR A 241 34.85 5.70 25.29
C THR A 241 35.04 6.78 24.22
N THR A 242 35.77 7.85 24.54
CA THR A 242 36.00 8.98 23.63
C THR A 242 37.47 9.20 23.30
N THR A 243 38.39 8.51 24.00
CA THR A 243 39.83 8.69 23.85
C THR A 243 40.61 7.38 23.84
N ALA A 244 41.68 7.36 23.04
CA ALA A 244 42.74 6.37 23.06
C ALA A 244 44.09 7.05 23.31
N THR A 245 45.06 6.36 23.90
CA THR A 245 46.42 6.87 24.09
C THR A 245 47.41 5.97 23.36
N LEU A 246 48.28 6.59 22.57
CA LEU A 246 49.35 5.93 21.84
C LEU A 246 50.68 6.30 22.45
N VAL A 247 51.56 5.32 22.64
CA VAL A 247 52.91 5.52 23.16
C VAL A 247 53.94 5.00 22.17
N PHE A 248 54.96 5.81 21.90
CA PHE A 248 56.07 5.54 21.01
C PHE A 248 57.36 5.42 21.81
N ALA A 249 58.24 4.51 21.38
CA ALA A 249 59.58 4.41 21.97
C ALA A 249 60.46 5.64 21.69
N THR A 250 60.25 6.30 20.54
CA THR A 250 60.95 7.51 20.12
C THR A 250 59.94 8.56 19.68
N ALA A 251 60.16 9.82 20.06
CA ALA A 251 59.28 10.93 19.68
C ALA A 251 59.17 11.02 18.14
N PRO A 252 57.96 10.83 17.57
CA PRO A 252 57.75 10.97 16.14
C PRO A 252 58.04 12.40 15.67
N SER A 253 58.64 12.57 14.50
CA SER A 253 58.78 13.89 13.89
C SER A 253 57.42 14.51 13.56
N ALA A 254 57.40 15.82 13.28
CA ALA A 254 56.16 16.56 13.05
C ALA A 254 55.27 15.90 11.98
N ASN A 255 54.03 15.53 12.36
CA ASN A 255 53.04 14.86 11.49
C ASN A 255 53.53 13.57 10.82
N ALA A 256 54.47 12.83 11.43
CA ALA A 256 55.06 11.63 10.86
C ALA A 256 54.07 10.48 10.64
N TYR A 257 53.00 10.40 11.46
CA TYR A 257 52.07 9.27 11.44
C TYR A 257 50.61 9.71 11.33
N ARG A 258 49.81 8.87 10.66
CA ARG A 258 48.35 8.99 10.58
C ARG A 258 47.74 7.91 11.47
N VAL A 259 46.81 8.33 12.32
CA VAL A 259 46.05 7.44 13.19
C VAL A 259 44.63 7.35 12.64
N VAL A 260 44.12 6.13 12.50
CA VAL A 260 42.72 5.86 12.16
C VAL A 260 42.10 5.04 13.29
N VAL A 261 40.98 5.53 13.80
CA VAL A 261 40.15 4.88 14.81
C VAL A 261 38.81 4.55 14.17
N LEU A 262 38.47 3.27 14.12
CA LEU A 262 37.17 2.76 13.65
C LEU A 262 36.39 2.20 14.85
N GLY A 263 35.11 2.53 14.95
CA GLY A 263 34.24 2.09 16.05
C GLY A 263 32.83 2.66 15.93
#